data_AF-A0A4Q0YTS3-F1
#
_entry.id   AF-A0A4Q0YTS3-F1
#
_cell.length_a   1.000
_cell.length_b   1.000
_cell.length_c   1.000
_cell.angle_alpha   90.00
_cell.angle_beta   90.00
_cell.angle_gamma   90.00
#
_symmetry.space_group_name_H-M   'P 1'
#
loop_
_entity.id
_entity.type
_entity.pdbx_description
1 polymer ?
#
loop_
_entity_poly.entity_id
_entity_poly.type
_entity_poly.pdbx_seq_one_letter_code
_entity_poly.pdbx_strand_id
1 'polypeptide(L)'
;MARLYMVVQVGGIVTLDNSIGNEMSHELGHNYGLGHYPGGFIGTLHRPANQINSTWGWDSDKNLFLPNFNVVKSGTQACYNGQCLDPFNEYRFGNDSMGGGAPHVPSVNAFTLYTPYTAKIIQSFLEGKAVFSETSSTGFVKWDVESQSMREWENKVPDKTYGSLSPSTSDEASVASKLAKYDGVKVHFYNGNWTDNIHIPAASSDNIGKVLTVGHSAGWGTTLHINGGTVSVKSGFAKNYRSDGSQWVEGESLSLTKTRKPIRHGVPVTTLLGYFDPEKQLTSYIYPALHGSYGMVYPDDTELASSSNHCHLAVTTSEGVKNYALANHRFTPSRMNQFHINIETATQPSKAEIICGGNPVVSRALESPRQEPKVYILPSAE
;
A
#
# COMPACT_ATOMS: atom_id res chain seq x y z
N MET A 1 1.33 -11.20 -6.11
CA MET A 1 1.12 -9.80 -5.69
C MET A 1 2.07 -9.52 -4.53
N ALA A 2 3.00 -8.57 -4.70
CA ALA A 2 3.89 -8.14 -3.64
C ALA A 2 3.08 -7.35 -2.60
N ARG A 3 3.30 -7.61 -1.29
CA ARG A 3 2.69 -6.84 -0.22
C ARG A 3 3.37 -5.46 -0.16
N LEU A 4 2.86 -4.55 -0.96
CA LEU A 4 3.05 -3.12 -0.81
C LEU A 4 2.31 -2.73 0.49
N TYR A 5 3.00 -2.17 1.48
CA TYR A 5 2.32 -1.49 2.58
C TYR A 5 1.85 -0.11 2.10
N MET A 6 0.99 -0.15 1.08
CA MET A 6 0.14 0.92 0.58
C MET A 6 -0.78 0.25 -0.44
N VAL A 7 -2.07 0.11 -0.16
CA VAL A 7 -3.03 -0.27 -1.20
C VAL A 7 -3.14 0.93 -2.14
N VAL A 8 -2.42 0.90 -3.27
CA VAL A 8 -2.60 1.88 -4.32
C VAL A 8 -3.02 1.19 -5.59
N GLN A 9 -4.31 1.30 -5.89
CA GLN A 9 -4.88 0.99 -7.18
C GLN A 9 -4.59 2.25 -8.05
N VAL A 10 -3.41 2.27 -8.70
CA VAL A 10 -2.80 3.39 -9.48
C VAL A 10 -2.42 4.64 -8.65
N GLY A 11 -1.17 5.03 -8.40
CA GLY A 11 0.09 4.29 -8.29
C GLY A 11 1.08 5.00 -7.34
N GLY A 12 0.69 6.06 -6.62
CA GLY A 12 1.46 6.73 -5.54
C GLY A 12 2.83 7.29 -5.96
N ILE A 13 3.11 7.29 -7.26
CA ILE A 13 4.43 7.49 -7.85
C ILE A 13 4.24 8.45 -9.04
N VAL A 14 5.17 9.38 -9.17
CA VAL A 14 5.24 10.30 -10.30
C VAL A 14 6.68 10.23 -10.83
N THR A 15 6.84 9.93 -12.13
CA THR A 15 8.15 9.95 -12.79
C THR A 15 8.17 11.18 -13.70
N LEU A 16 9.16 12.05 -13.53
CA LEU A 16 9.20 13.36 -14.16
C LEU A 16 10.58 13.61 -14.78
N ASP A 17 10.59 14.11 -15.99
CA ASP A 17 11.68 14.86 -16.61
C ASP A 17 11.54 16.35 -16.22
N ASN A 18 10.36 16.94 -16.43
CA ASN A 18 10.03 18.31 -15.99
C ASN A 18 9.12 18.31 -14.75
N SER A 19 9.58 18.97 -13.68
CA SER A 19 8.83 19.12 -12.42
C SER A 19 7.86 20.31 -12.40
N ILE A 20 7.65 20.97 -13.54
CA ILE A 20 6.71 22.08 -13.75
C ILE A 20 6.00 21.90 -15.08
N GLY A 21 5.01 22.75 -15.35
CA GLY A 21 4.27 22.71 -16.60
C GLY A 21 3.30 21.52 -16.67
N ASN A 22 3.02 21.08 -17.90
CA ASN A 22 2.02 20.06 -18.12
C ASN A 22 2.44 18.67 -17.66
N GLU A 23 3.74 18.34 -17.72
CA GLU A 23 4.22 17.01 -17.33
C GLU A 23 3.89 16.72 -15.86
N MET A 24 4.25 17.63 -14.96
CA MET A 24 3.88 17.52 -13.54
C MET A 24 2.36 17.36 -13.35
N SER A 25 1.54 18.19 -13.99
CA SER A 25 0.08 18.10 -13.89
C SER A 25 -0.49 16.81 -14.52
N HIS A 26 0.11 16.30 -15.59
CA HIS A 26 -0.35 15.11 -16.30
C HIS A 26 -0.05 13.84 -15.49
N GLU A 27 1.20 13.69 -15.06
CA GLU A 27 1.65 12.51 -14.32
C GLU A 27 1.03 12.44 -12.92
N LEU A 28 0.83 13.61 -12.28
CA LEU A 28 0.05 13.66 -11.05
C LEU A 28 -1.43 13.37 -11.30
N GLY A 29 -1.97 13.80 -12.45
CA GLY A 29 -3.34 13.50 -12.86
C GLY A 29 -3.63 12.00 -12.93
N HIS A 30 -2.69 11.20 -13.44
CA HIS A 30 -2.80 9.74 -13.44
C HIS A 30 -2.96 9.14 -12.04
N ASN A 31 -2.35 9.74 -11.01
CA ASN A 31 -2.52 9.30 -9.62
C ASN A 31 -3.92 9.57 -9.08
N TYR A 32 -4.67 10.49 -9.69
CA TYR A 32 -6.06 10.77 -9.35
C TYR A 32 -7.07 9.89 -10.10
N GLY A 33 -6.60 8.88 -10.83
CA GLY A 33 -7.43 7.97 -11.61
C GLY A 33 -7.83 8.52 -12.99
N LEU A 34 -7.14 9.57 -13.48
CA LEU A 34 -7.41 10.15 -14.79
C LEU A 34 -6.72 9.36 -15.89
N GLY A 35 -7.45 9.10 -16.97
CA GLY A 35 -6.89 8.68 -18.25
C GLY A 35 -6.57 9.86 -19.16
N HIS A 36 -6.14 9.59 -20.39
CA HIS A 36 -5.93 10.63 -21.40
C HIS A 36 -7.27 11.10 -21.99
N TYR A 37 -7.37 12.39 -22.30
CA TYR A 37 -8.54 13.06 -22.90
C TYR A 37 -9.88 12.77 -22.18
N PRO A 38 -9.96 13.03 -20.85
CA PRO A 38 -11.15 12.75 -20.05
C PRO A 38 -12.36 13.55 -20.57
N GLY A 39 -13.48 12.84 -20.77
CA GLY A 39 -14.72 13.44 -21.27
C GLY A 39 -14.68 13.92 -22.73
N GLY A 40 -13.65 13.55 -23.50
CA GLY A 40 -13.50 13.92 -24.91
C GLY A 40 -13.53 15.44 -25.15
N PHE A 41 -14.11 15.89 -26.27
CA PHE A 41 -14.12 17.31 -26.64
C PHE A 41 -14.74 18.23 -25.57
N ILE A 42 -15.78 17.74 -24.89
CA ILE A 42 -16.49 18.52 -23.87
C ILE A 42 -15.64 18.62 -22.60
N GLY A 43 -15.07 17.52 -22.13
CA GLY A 43 -14.32 17.47 -20.86
C GLY A 43 -12.87 17.97 -20.95
N THR A 44 -12.23 17.82 -22.11
CA THR A 44 -10.79 18.08 -22.27
C THR A 44 -10.46 19.51 -22.72
N LEU A 45 -11.42 20.29 -23.20
CA LEU A 45 -11.20 21.69 -23.56
C LEU A 45 -11.78 22.61 -22.50
N HIS A 46 -11.04 23.67 -22.16
CA HIS A 46 -11.59 24.81 -21.44
C HIS A 46 -12.59 25.55 -22.33
N ARG A 47 -13.66 26.11 -21.74
CA ARG A 47 -14.83 26.59 -22.49
C ARG A 47 -15.27 28.01 -22.08
N PRO A 48 -16.01 28.73 -22.93
CA PRO A 48 -16.60 30.04 -22.60
C PRO A 48 -17.70 29.91 -21.53
N ALA A 49 -17.99 31.02 -20.86
CA ALA A 49 -18.90 31.07 -19.71
C ALA A 49 -20.35 30.63 -20.00
N ASN A 50 -20.78 30.62 -21.26
CA ASN A 50 -22.11 30.15 -21.66
C ASN A 50 -22.17 28.63 -21.92
N GLN A 51 -21.12 27.87 -21.60
CA GLN A 51 -21.04 26.43 -21.77
C GLN A 51 -20.65 25.72 -20.48
N ILE A 52 -21.05 24.46 -20.36
CA ILE A 52 -20.54 23.55 -19.33
C ILE A 52 -19.01 23.43 -19.43
N ASN A 53 -18.36 22.93 -18.39
CA ASN A 53 -16.89 22.79 -18.33
C ASN A 53 -16.14 24.14 -18.49
N SER A 54 -16.77 25.25 -18.09
CA SER A 54 -16.18 26.58 -18.05
C SER A 54 -15.88 27.00 -16.60
N THR A 55 -14.68 27.49 -16.36
CA THR A 55 -14.26 28.15 -15.11
C THR A 55 -13.02 28.98 -15.38
N TRP A 56 -12.70 29.90 -14.48
CA TRP A 56 -11.35 30.47 -14.33
C TRP A 56 -10.68 29.90 -13.07
N GLY A 57 -9.35 29.86 -13.06
CA GLY A 57 -8.60 29.55 -11.86
C GLY A 57 -8.58 30.72 -10.89
N TRP A 58 -8.23 30.45 -9.64
CA TRP A 58 -8.12 31.44 -8.58
C TRP A 58 -6.81 31.23 -7.81
N ASP A 59 -6.00 32.28 -7.70
CA ASP A 59 -4.84 32.34 -6.82
C ASP A 59 -5.22 33.24 -5.63
N SER A 60 -5.48 32.62 -4.47
CA SER A 60 -5.94 33.31 -3.25
C SER A 60 -4.86 34.18 -2.63
N ASP A 61 -3.59 33.76 -2.70
CA ASP A 61 -2.47 34.48 -2.10
C ASP A 61 -2.20 35.79 -2.81
N LYS A 62 -2.29 35.79 -4.15
CA LYS A 62 -2.17 37.01 -4.96
C LYS A 62 -3.50 37.73 -5.16
N ASN A 63 -4.60 37.08 -4.81
CA ASN A 63 -5.96 37.56 -5.04
C ASN A 63 -6.20 37.88 -6.54
N LEU A 64 -5.84 36.94 -7.43
CA LEU A 64 -5.91 37.07 -8.89
C LEU A 64 -6.66 35.90 -9.55
N PHE A 65 -7.47 36.22 -10.57
CA PHE A 65 -8.02 35.20 -11.46
C PHE A 65 -7.01 34.76 -12.52
N LEU A 66 -7.02 33.46 -12.82
CA LEU A 66 -6.25 32.85 -13.89
C LEU A 66 -7.21 32.50 -15.04
N PRO A 67 -7.10 33.17 -16.21
CA PRO A 67 -8.00 32.87 -17.33
C PRO A 67 -7.78 31.45 -17.83
N ASN A 68 -8.82 30.88 -18.43
CA ASN A 68 -8.80 29.54 -19.02
C ASN A 68 -8.48 29.53 -20.53
N PHE A 69 -7.82 30.59 -20.99
CA PHE A 69 -7.36 30.80 -22.36
C PHE A 69 -5.94 31.37 -22.34
N ASN A 70 -5.23 31.22 -23.45
CA ASN A 70 -3.88 31.76 -23.63
C ASN A 70 -3.92 33.28 -23.58
N VAL A 71 -2.93 33.92 -22.94
CA VAL A 71 -2.83 35.38 -22.85
C VAL A 71 -2.26 36.04 -24.11
N VAL A 72 -1.86 35.24 -25.10
CA VAL A 72 -1.41 35.71 -26.41
C VAL A 72 -2.53 35.51 -27.43
N LYS A 73 -2.90 36.59 -28.13
CA LYS A 73 -3.87 36.53 -29.23
C LYS A 73 -3.31 35.70 -30.38
N SER A 74 -4.07 34.71 -30.82
CA SER A 74 -3.73 33.89 -31.98
C SER A 74 -4.87 33.75 -32.98
N GLY A 75 -6.11 34.01 -32.57
CA GLY A 75 -7.30 33.77 -33.38
C GLY A 75 -7.60 32.29 -33.65
N THR A 76 -6.77 31.37 -33.13
CA THR A 76 -6.90 29.94 -33.40
C THR A 76 -8.01 29.29 -32.57
N GLN A 77 -8.67 28.28 -33.14
CA GLN A 77 -9.65 27.47 -32.43
C GLN A 77 -8.96 26.43 -31.54
N ALA A 78 -9.64 26.05 -30.46
CA ALA A 78 -9.24 24.90 -29.65
C ALA A 78 -10.02 23.66 -30.13
N CYS A 79 -9.32 22.65 -30.64
CA CYS A 79 -9.94 21.52 -31.31
C CYS A 79 -9.54 20.18 -30.69
N TYR A 80 -10.46 19.21 -30.74
CA TYR A 80 -10.23 17.81 -30.41
C TYR A 80 -11.13 16.92 -31.29
N ASN A 81 -10.56 15.91 -31.93
CA ASN A 81 -11.26 14.94 -32.80
C ASN A 81 -12.24 15.58 -33.81
N GLY A 82 -11.78 16.62 -34.52
CA GLY A 82 -12.56 17.29 -35.56
C GLY A 82 -13.64 18.26 -35.06
N GLN A 83 -13.85 18.36 -33.74
CA GLN A 83 -14.69 19.39 -33.13
C GLN A 83 -13.82 20.55 -32.66
N CYS A 84 -14.29 21.78 -32.86
CA CYS A 84 -13.53 23.00 -32.56
C CYS A 84 -14.38 23.99 -31.77
N LEU A 85 -13.71 24.75 -30.92
CA LEU A 85 -14.26 25.84 -30.13
C LEU A 85 -13.60 27.16 -30.54
N ASP A 86 -14.42 28.15 -30.85
CA ASP A 86 -13.97 29.48 -31.22
C ASP A 86 -13.26 30.18 -30.05
N PRO A 87 -12.23 31.00 -30.33
CA PRO A 87 -11.51 31.73 -29.29
C PRO A 87 -12.38 32.81 -28.63
N PHE A 88 -12.06 33.17 -27.39
CA PHE A 88 -12.62 34.35 -26.73
C PHE A 88 -11.82 35.59 -27.14
N ASN A 89 -12.39 36.48 -27.96
CA ASN A 89 -11.72 37.72 -28.39
C ASN A 89 -10.28 37.47 -28.91
N GLU A 90 -10.13 36.48 -29.80
CA GLU A 90 -8.86 35.99 -30.37
C GLU A 90 -7.92 35.24 -29.41
N TYR A 91 -8.28 35.11 -28.14
CA TYR A 91 -7.57 34.26 -27.17
C TYR A 91 -8.07 32.82 -27.27
N ARG A 92 -7.17 31.91 -27.68
CA ARG A 92 -7.47 30.48 -27.79
C ARG A 92 -7.69 29.90 -26.38
N PHE A 93 -8.80 29.19 -26.18
CA PHE A 93 -9.03 28.43 -24.95
C PHE A 93 -7.95 27.36 -24.72
N GLY A 94 -7.70 27.05 -23.45
CA GLY A 94 -6.77 26.01 -23.03
C GLY A 94 -7.27 24.58 -23.24
N ASN A 95 -6.36 23.64 -23.05
CA ASN A 95 -6.66 22.22 -22.94
C ASN A 95 -6.43 21.76 -21.49
N ASP A 96 -7.15 20.72 -21.07
CA ASP A 96 -6.91 19.98 -19.83
C ASP A 96 -5.49 19.39 -19.81
N SER A 97 -4.92 19.17 -18.62
CA SER A 97 -3.57 18.61 -18.52
C SER A 97 -3.46 17.19 -19.07
N MET A 98 -4.56 16.45 -19.09
CA MET A 98 -4.67 15.11 -19.66
C MET A 98 -4.94 15.12 -21.18
N GLY A 99 -5.03 16.30 -21.79
CA GLY A 99 -5.29 16.51 -23.22
C GLY A 99 -4.32 17.45 -23.92
N GLY A 100 -3.06 17.46 -23.47
CA GLY A 100 -1.99 18.26 -24.06
C GLY A 100 -2.07 19.75 -23.72
N GLY A 101 -2.57 20.10 -22.53
CA GLY A 101 -2.59 21.46 -22.03
C GLY A 101 -1.20 22.04 -21.73
N ALA A 102 -1.20 23.32 -21.35
CA ALA A 102 -0.03 24.04 -20.89
C ALA A 102 -0.47 25.16 -19.93
N PRO A 103 0.42 25.67 -19.05
CA PRO A 103 0.10 26.81 -18.21
C PRO A 103 -0.21 28.06 -19.04
N HIS A 104 -1.34 28.73 -18.77
CA HIS A 104 -1.75 29.93 -19.52
C HIS A 104 -0.94 31.17 -19.15
N VAL A 105 -0.53 31.28 -17.88
CA VAL A 105 0.26 32.40 -17.33
C VAL A 105 1.42 31.85 -16.49
N PRO A 106 2.47 31.28 -17.10
CA PRO A 106 3.55 30.59 -16.39
C PRO A 106 4.26 31.43 -15.32
N SER A 107 4.28 32.77 -15.48
CA SER A 107 4.84 33.71 -14.51
C SER A 107 4.03 33.82 -13.20
N VAL A 108 2.76 33.42 -13.22
CA VAL A 108 1.87 33.44 -12.05
C VAL A 108 1.61 32.03 -11.55
N ASN A 109 1.30 31.10 -12.45
CA ASN A 109 1.05 29.70 -12.15
C ASN A 109 1.78 28.81 -13.17
N ALA A 110 2.81 28.10 -12.72
CA ALA A 110 3.66 27.28 -13.58
C ALA A 110 3.05 25.93 -13.98
N PHE A 111 1.80 25.63 -13.59
CA PHE A 111 1.13 24.34 -13.81
C PHE A 111 -0.04 24.45 -14.77
N THR A 112 -0.44 23.35 -15.40
CA THR A 112 -1.59 23.35 -16.29
C THR A 112 -2.89 23.33 -15.48
N LEU A 113 -3.83 24.21 -15.82
CA LEU A 113 -5.15 24.27 -15.19
C LEU A 113 -6.00 23.08 -15.65
N TYR A 114 -6.43 22.22 -14.71
CA TYR A 114 -7.44 21.19 -14.97
C TYR A 114 -8.78 21.81 -15.36
N THR A 115 -9.53 21.16 -16.26
CA THR A 115 -10.90 21.57 -16.56
C THR A 115 -11.85 21.22 -15.40
N PRO A 116 -13.03 21.85 -15.29
CA PRO A 116 -14.03 21.48 -14.28
C PRO A 116 -14.40 19.99 -14.27
N TYR A 117 -14.45 19.34 -15.44
CA TYR A 117 -14.71 17.91 -15.59
C TYR A 117 -13.65 17.09 -14.85
N THR A 118 -12.38 17.38 -15.10
CA THR A 118 -11.25 16.72 -14.45
C THR A 118 -11.17 17.06 -12.97
N ALA A 119 -11.34 18.34 -12.62
CA ALA A 119 -11.32 18.80 -11.23
C ALA A 119 -12.36 18.07 -10.36
N LYS A 120 -13.55 17.77 -10.91
CA LYS A 120 -14.58 16.99 -10.18
C LYS A 120 -14.16 15.54 -9.92
N ILE A 121 -13.43 14.93 -10.85
CA ILE A 121 -12.89 13.58 -10.68
C ILE A 121 -11.80 13.59 -9.60
N ILE A 122 -10.90 14.58 -9.63
CA ILE A 122 -9.85 14.76 -8.61
C ILE A 122 -10.47 14.97 -7.22
N GLN A 123 -11.49 15.83 -7.10
CA GLN A 123 -12.20 16.04 -5.85
C GLN A 123 -12.78 14.72 -5.30
N SER A 124 -13.50 13.97 -6.14
CA SER A 124 -14.08 12.68 -5.76
C SER A 124 -12.99 11.67 -5.35
N PHE A 125 -11.84 11.69 -6.03
CA PHE A 125 -10.70 10.85 -5.69
C PHE A 125 -10.16 11.16 -4.29
N LEU A 126 -10.01 12.45 -3.95
CA LEU A 126 -9.49 12.93 -2.67
C LEU A 126 -10.47 12.63 -1.52
N GLU A 127 -11.77 12.92 -1.70
CA GLU A 127 -12.83 12.56 -0.75
C GLU A 127 -12.88 11.04 -0.48
N GLY A 128 -12.48 10.23 -1.47
CA GLY A 128 -12.38 8.78 -1.34
C GLY A 128 -11.18 8.27 -0.54
N LYS A 129 -10.22 9.12 -0.14
CA LYS A 129 -9.01 8.70 0.61
C LYS A 129 -9.10 9.04 2.10
N ALA A 130 -8.45 8.20 2.91
CA ALA A 130 -8.15 8.54 4.29
C ALA A 130 -6.93 9.49 4.35
N VAL A 131 -6.88 10.31 5.38
CA VAL A 131 -5.83 11.30 5.66
C VAL A 131 -5.23 10.99 7.03
N PHE A 132 -3.91 11.17 7.17
CA PHE A 132 -3.25 11.07 8.47
C PHE A 132 -3.78 12.16 9.42
N SER A 133 -4.04 11.79 10.67
CA SER A 133 -4.51 12.73 11.70
C SER A 133 -3.91 12.37 13.05
N GLU A 134 -3.12 13.29 13.59
CA GLU A 134 -2.49 13.10 14.90
C GLU A 134 -3.50 13.10 16.05
N THR A 135 -4.60 13.85 15.91
CA THR A 135 -5.68 13.94 16.91
C THR A 135 -6.65 12.77 16.86
N SER A 136 -6.57 11.93 15.83
CA SER A 136 -7.42 10.74 15.66
C SER A 136 -6.91 9.58 16.53
N SER A 137 -7.85 8.89 17.18
CA SER A 137 -7.55 7.70 17.98
C SER A 137 -7.01 6.53 17.14
N THR A 138 -7.38 6.49 15.85
CA THR A 138 -6.92 5.53 14.86
C THR A 138 -5.68 6.01 14.09
N GLY A 139 -5.28 7.27 14.24
CA GLY A 139 -4.22 7.94 13.48
C GLY A 139 -4.64 8.41 12.09
N PHE A 140 -5.91 8.20 11.72
CA PHE A 140 -6.45 8.53 10.41
C PHE A 140 -7.90 8.98 10.49
N VAL A 141 -8.26 9.86 9.56
CA VAL A 141 -9.66 10.24 9.31
C VAL A 141 -10.01 10.08 7.84
N LYS A 142 -11.28 9.87 7.53
CA LYS A 142 -11.79 9.80 6.17
C LYS A 142 -13.10 10.56 6.06
N TRP A 143 -13.33 11.21 4.92
CA TRP A 143 -14.60 11.90 4.66
C TRP A 143 -15.75 10.88 4.63
N ASP A 144 -16.78 11.17 5.40
CA ASP A 144 -18.02 10.41 5.44
C ASP A 144 -19.15 11.22 4.78
N VAL A 145 -19.75 10.64 3.74
CA VAL A 145 -20.76 11.30 2.92
C VAL A 145 -22.07 11.45 3.67
N GLU A 146 -22.41 10.50 4.54
CA GLU A 146 -23.68 10.52 5.29
C GLU A 146 -23.69 11.62 6.33
N SER A 147 -22.62 11.74 7.12
CA SER A 147 -22.50 12.78 8.14
C SER A 147 -21.86 14.08 7.68
N GLN A 148 -21.42 14.15 6.42
CA GLN A 148 -20.74 15.31 5.81
C GLN A 148 -19.61 15.86 6.68
N SER A 149 -18.80 14.94 7.23
CA SER A 149 -17.71 15.28 8.13
C SER A 149 -16.58 14.26 8.07
N MET A 150 -15.39 14.63 8.52
CA MET A 150 -14.28 13.68 8.69
C MET A 150 -14.55 12.76 9.89
N ARG A 151 -14.46 11.44 9.69
CA ARG A 151 -14.65 10.42 10.72
C ARG A 151 -13.41 9.56 10.89
N GLU A 152 -13.25 8.98 12.07
CA GLU A 152 -12.20 8.00 12.39
C GLU A 152 -12.14 6.89 11.34
N TRP A 153 -10.93 6.51 10.93
CA TRP A 153 -10.74 5.48 9.91
C TRP A 153 -9.68 4.46 10.32
N GLU A 154 -10.08 3.19 10.48
CA GLU A 154 -9.12 2.14 10.85
C GLU A 154 -8.26 1.68 9.67
N ASN A 155 -6.97 1.98 9.73
CA ASN A 155 -6.00 1.43 8.80
C ASN A 155 -5.67 -0.03 9.14
N LYS A 156 -6.04 -0.95 8.24
CA LYS A 156 -5.76 -2.40 8.37
C LYS A 156 -4.66 -2.82 7.41
N VAL A 157 -3.59 -3.41 7.95
CA VAL A 157 -2.45 -3.91 7.18
C VAL A 157 -2.41 -5.44 7.22
N PRO A 158 -1.87 -6.11 6.19
CA PRO A 158 -1.64 -7.55 6.24
C PRO A 158 -0.74 -7.93 7.43
N ASP A 159 -1.14 -8.97 8.16
CA ASP A 159 -0.42 -9.47 9.33
C ASP A 159 -0.07 -10.94 9.12
N LYS A 160 -1.08 -11.81 9.15
CA LYS A 160 -0.91 -13.27 9.09
C LYS A 160 -1.06 -13.83 7.68
N THR A 161 -0.58 -15.05 7.49
CA THR A 161 -0.57 -15.75 6.19
C THR A 161 -0.93 -17.22 6.29
N TYR A 162 -1.56 -17.72 5.23
CA TYR A 162 -1.77 -19.14 5.01
C TYR A 162 -0.82 -19.70 3.96
N GLY A 163 -0.27 -20.88 4.22
CA GLY A 163 0.25 -21.76 3.20
C GLY A 163 -0.84 -22.69 2.70
N SER A 164 -0.90 -22.96 1.40
CA SER A 164 -1.84 -23.96 0.86
C SER A 164 -1.14 -25.29 0.63
N LEU A 165 -1.86 -26.40 0.87
CA LEU A 165 -1.47 -27.75 0.48
C LEU A 165 -2.59 -28.40 -0.34
N SER A 166 -2.20 -29.21 -1.32
CA SER A 166 -3.12 -30.14 -1.95
C SER A 166 -3.44 -31.28 -0.97
N PRO A 167 -4.69 -31.79 -0.96
CA PRO A 167 -5.06 -32.98 -0.22
C PRO A 167 -4.07 -34.14 -0.37
N SER A 168 -3.62 -34.46 -1.59
CA SER A 168 -2.73 -35.61 -1.83
C SER A 168 -1.34 -35.47 -1.20
N THR A 169 -0.96 -34.25 -0.80
CA THR A 169 0.32 -33.93 -0.17
C THR A 169 0.16 -33.48 1.29
N SER A 170 -1.02 -33.69 1.89
CA SER A 170 -1.32 -33.23 3.26
C SER A 170 -1.01 -34.32 4.29
N ASP A 171 0.22 -34.82 4.28
CA ASP A 171 0.79 -35.64 5.36
C ASP A 171 1.35 -34.79 6.50
N GLU A 172 1.68 -35.42 7.64
CA GLU A 172 2.13 -34.70 8.84
C GLU A 172 3.38 -33.85 8.59
N ALA A 173 4.36 -34.38 7.86
CA ALA A 173 5.63 -33.69 7.60
C ALA A 173 5.43 -32.49 6.67
N SER A 174 4.62 -32.64 5.63
CA SER A 174 4.27 -31.57 4.69
C SER A 174 3.49 -30.45 5.38
N VAL A 175 2.52 -30.80 6.25
CA VAL A 175 1.77 -29.82 7.05
C VAL A 175 2.69 -29.10 8.04
N ALA A 176 3.53 -29.83 8.79
CA ALA A 176 4.49 -29.25 9.72
C ALA A 176 5.47 -28.29 9.02
N SER A 177 5.99 -28.69 7.86
CA SER A 177 6.88 -27.85 7.03
C SER A 177 6.22 -26.53 6.60
N LYS A 178 4.92 -26.55 6.28
CA LYS A 178 4.17 -25.32 6.01
C LYS A 178 3.92 -24.49 7.27
N LEU A 179 3.55 -25.10 8.39
CA LEU A 179 3.31 -24.38 9.65
C LEU A 179 4.58 -23.70 10.19
N ALA A 180 5.77 -24.20 9.85
CA ALA A 180 7.03 -23.52 10.16
C ALA A 180 7.20 -22.19 9.40
N LYS A 181 6.60 -22.04 8.21
CA LYS A 181 6.73 -20.86 7.33
C LYS A 181 5.54 -19.89 7.38
N TYR A 182 4.36 -20.40 7.74
CA TYR A 182 3.09 -19.68 7.68
C TYR A 182 2.39 -19.69 9.05
N ASP A 183 1.48 -18.75 9.27
CA ASP A 183 0.67 -18.69 10.50
C ASP A 183 -0.46 -19.73 10.50
N GLY A 184 -0.83 -20.20 9.31
CA GLY A 184 -1.75 -21.31 9.14
C GLY A 184 -1.57 -22.07 7.85
N VAL A 185 -2.24 -23.20 7.76
CA VAL A 185 -2.29 -24.06 6.56
C VAL A 185 -3.74 -24.22 6.12
N LYS A 186 -3.98 -24.09 4.81
CA LYS A 186 -5.28 -24.35 4.19
C LYS A 186 -5.22 -25.57 3.29
N VAL A 187 -6.15 -26.49 3.48
CA VAL A 187 -6.38 -27.65 2.63
C VAL A 187 -7.80 -27.58 2.09
N HIS A 188 -7.95 -27.68 0.76
CA HIS A 188 -9.27 -27.66 0.13
C HIS A 188 -9.45 -28.83 -0.84
N PHE A 189 -10.50 -29.61 -0.62
CA PHE A 189 -10.87 -30.78 -1.41
C PHE A 189 -11.94 -30.42 -2.44
N TYR A 190 -11.74 -30.88 -3.68
CA TYR A 190 -12.73 -30.75 -4.75
C TYR A 190 -12.59 -31.92 -5.74
N ASN A 191 -13.55 -32.09 -6.64
CA ASN A 191 -13.50 -33.15 -7.64
C ASN A 191 -12.26 -32.99 -8.55
N GLY A 192 -11.37 -33.98 -8.55
CA GLY A 192 -10.07 -33.92 -9.23
C GLY A 192 -8.89 -33.51 -8.34
N ASN A 193 -9.13 -33.11 -7.09
CA ASN A 193 -8.11 -32.82 -6.09
C ASN A 193 -8.59 -33.33 -4.72
N TRP A 194 -8.47 -34.63 -4.52
CA TRP A 194 -9.01 -35.36 -3.38
C TRP A 194 -8.05 -36.48 -2.97
N THR A 195 -8.08 -36.83 -1.68
CA THR A 195 -7.46 -38.03 -1.14
C THR A 195 -8.36 -38.61 -0.05
N ASP A 196 -8.21 -39.89 0.23
CA ASP A 196 -9.00 -40.59 1.24
C ASP A 196 -8.57 -40.21 2.67
N ASN A 197 -7.29 -39.86 2.88
CA ASN A 197 -6.75 -39.56 4.21
C ASN A 197 -5.81 -38.36 4.17
N ILE A 198 -5.94 -37.47 5.16
CA ILE A 198 -4.95 -36.43 5.47
C ILE A 198 -4.54 -36.54 6.94
N HIS A 199 -3.27 -36.25 7.24
CA HIS A 199 -2.71 -36.41 8.57
C HIS A 199 -2.13 -35.09 9.07
N ILE A 200 -2.57 -34.65 10.24
CA ILE A 200 -2.16 -33.39 10.84
C ILE A 200 -1.17 -33.68 11.97
N PRO A 201 -0.02 -32.99 12.02
CA PRO A 201 0.95 -33.18 13.08
C PRO A 201 0.32 -32.89 14.44
N ALA A 202 0.78 -33.59 15.48
CA ALA A 202 0.34 -33.32 16.84
C ALA A 202 0.53 -31.84 17.21
N ALA A 203 -0.41 -31.28 17.97
CA ALA A 203 -0.24 -29.97 18.56
C ALA A 203 0.91 -30.00 19.57
N SER A 204 1.76 -28.97 19.54
CA SER A 204 2.95 -28.85 20.38
C SER A 204 3.31 -27.39 20.60
N SER A 205 4.29 -27.12 21.46
CA SER A 205 4.88 -25.80 21.64
C SER A 205 5.37 -25.16 20.32
N ASP A 206 5.73 -25.97 19.32
CA ASP A 206 6.27 -25.47 18.05
C ASP A 206 5.19 -24.92 17.11
N ASN A 207 3.94 -25.36 17.29
CA ASN A 207 2.81 -24.95 16.46
C ASN A 207 1.70 -24.26 17.25
N ILE A 208 1.94 -23.89 18.50
CA ILE A 208 0.97 -23.14 19.33
C ILE A 208 0.51 -21.87 18.60
N GLY A 209 -0.80 -21.64 18.62
CA GLY A 209 -1.45 -20.50 17.97
C GLY A 209 -1.59 -20.62 16.45
N LYS A 210 -0.95 -21.60 15.79
CA LYS A 210 -1.13 -21.85 14.35
C LYS A 210 -2.53 -22.35 14.04
N VAL A 211 -2.98 -22.14 12.81
CA VAL A 211 -4.34 -22.52 12.37
C VAL A 211 -4.32 -23.45 11.17
N LEU A 212 -5.07 -24.54 11.25
CA LEU A 212 -5.42 -25.40 10.12
C LEU A 212 -6.83 -25.03 9.64
N THR A 213 -7.01 -24.79 8.35
CA THR A 213 -8.32 -24.61 7.71
C THR A 213 -8.58 -25.75 6.74
N VAL A 214 -9.67 -26.48 6.94
CA VAL A 214 -10.07 -27.62 6.10
C VAL A 214 -11.44 -27.33 5.49
N GLY A 215 -11.49 -27.29 4.16
CA GLY A 215 -12.74 -27.13 3.41
C GLY A 215 -12.93 -28.25 2.40
N HIS A 216 -14.15 -28.75 2.21
CA HIS A 216 -14.40 -29.92 1.36
C HIS A 216 -15.64 -29.76 0.49
N SER A 217 -15.48 -29.98 -0.81
CA SER A 217 -16.53 -29.87 -1.83
C SER A 217 -16.48 -31.03 -2.83
N ALA A 218 -15.74 -32.10 -2.53
CA ALA A 218 -15.65 -33.28 -3.39
C ALA A 218 -16.81 -34.26 -3.12
N GLY A 219 -17.15 -35.08 -4.12
CA GLY A 219 -18.22 -36.08 -4.00
C GLY A 219 -17.92 -37.22 -3.02
N TRP A 220 -16.64 -37.52 -2.79
CA TRP A 220 -16.17 -38.60 -1.92
C TRP A 220 -15.68 -38.05 -0.58
N GLY A 221 -16.04 -38.71 0.53
CA GLY A 221 -15.57 -38.32 1.87
C GLY A 221 -14.07 -38.48 2.04
N THR A 222 -13.50 -37.87 3.06
CA THR A 222 -12.10 -37.98 3.47
C THR A 222 -12.04 -38.20 4.97
N THR A 223 -11.05 -38.96 5.45
CA THR A 223 -10.73 -39.10 6.86
C THR A 223 -9.61 -38.13 7.25
N LEU A 224 -9.92 -37.20 8.16
CA LEU A 224 -8.94 -36.29 8.76
C LEU A 224 -8.39 -36.90 10.04
N HIS A 225 -7.11 -37.24 10.07
CA HIS A 225 -6.41 -37.72 11.26
C HIS A 225 -5.86 -36.52 12.05
N ILE A 226 -6.40 -36.28 13.24
CA ILE A 226 -6.10 -35.10 14.08
C ILE A 226 -6.29 -35.44 15.56
N ASN A 227 -5.44 -34.89 16.44
CA ASN A 227 -5.48 -35.13 17.90
C ASN A 227 -5.43 -36.62 18.30
N GLY A 228 -4.74 -37.46 17.51
CA GLY A 228 -4.69 -38.91 17.75
C GLY A 228 -5.99 -39.66 17.46
N GLY A 229 -7.00 -38.98 16.91
CA GLY A 229 -8.26 -39.56 16.45
C GLY A 229 -8.57 -39.21 15.00
N THR A 230 -9.80 -39.48 14.58
CA THR A 230 -10.26 -39.26 13.20
C THR A 230 -11.55 -38.49 13.12
N VAL A 231 -11.66 -37.59 12.14
CA VAL A 231 -12.87 -36.84 11.81
C VAL A 231 -13.27 -37.15 10.37
N SER A 232 -14.54 -37.51 10.14
CA SER A 232 -15.07 -37.69 8.79
C SER A 232 -15.39 -36.33 8.15
N VAL A 233 -14.71 -36.02 7.04
CA VAL A 233 -14.84 -34.79 6.27
C VAL A 233 -15.60 -35.11 4.98
N LYS A 234 -16.71 -34.42 4.73
CA LYS A 234 -17.59 -34.63 3.57
C LYS A 234 -17.92 -33.32 2.88
N SER A 235 -18.53 -33.38 1.69
CA SER A 235 -18.95 -32.20 0.95
C SER A 235 -19.76 -31.23 1.83
N GLY A 236 -19.38 -29.95 1.80
CA GLY A 236 -19.92 -28.89 2.64
C GLY A 236 -19.16 -28.66 3.96
N PHE A 237 -18.19 -29.50 4.30
CA PHE A 237 -17.36 -29.29 5.49
C PHE A 237 -16.47 -28.07 5.32
N ALA A 238 -16.49 -27.16 6.30
CA ALA A 238 -15.62 -25.99 6.36
C ALA A 238 -15.33 -25.65 7.82
N LYS A 239 -14.18 -26.11 8.33
CA LYS A 239 -13.78 -25.91 9.73
C LYS A 239 -12.37 -25.36 9.83
N ASN A 240 -12.10 -24.68 10.95
CA ASN A 240 -10.77 -24.24 11.34
C ASN A 240 -10.41 -24.85 12.69
N TYR A 241 -9.15 -25.19 12.85
CA TYR A 241 -8.58 -25.72 14.08
C TYR A 241 -7.38 -24.87 14.47
N ARG A 242 -7.30 -24.45 15.73
CA ARG A 242 -6.17 -23.72 16.30
C ARG A 242 -5.44 -24.62 17.27
N SER A 243 -4.12 -24.72 17.14
CA SER A 243 -3.30 -25.42 18.13
C SER A 243 -3.22 -24.57 19.41
N ASP A 244 -3.54 -25.16 20.56
CA ASP A 244 -3.28 -24.58 21.88
C ASP A 244 -1.93 -25.02 22.48
N GLY A 245 -1.14 -25.77 21.69
CA GLY A 245 0.13 -26.36 22.11
C GLY A 245 0.02 -27.78 22.67
N SER A 246 -1.19 -28.30 22.85
CA SER A 246 -1.47 -29.68 23.30
C SER A 246 -2.49 -30.38 22.40
N GLN A 247 -3.49 -29.66 21.89
CA GLN A 247 -4.56 -30.12 21.02
C GLN A 247 -4.86 -29.10 19.92
N TRP A 248 -5.38 -29.59 18.80
CA TRP A 248 -6.03 -28.76 17.78
C TRP A 248 -7.50 -28.55 18.14
N VAL A 249 -7.84 -27.34 18.57
CA VAL A 249 -9.18 -26.97 19.02
C VAL A 249 -9.94 -26.31 17.88
N GLU A 250 -11.16 -26.77 17.60
CA GLU A 250 -12.03 -26.13 16.60
C GLU A 250 -12.34 -24.68 17.00
N GLY A 251 -12.25 -23.74 16.06
CA GLY A 251 -12.47 -22.33 16.36
C GLY A 251 -12.45 -21.42 15.14
N GLU A 252 -12.12 -20.15 15.38
CA GLU A 252 -12.10 -19.12 14.34
C GLU A 252 -10.86 -19.21 13.43
N SER A 253 -11.05 -18.75 12.19
CA SER A 253 -9.97 -18.56 11.22
C SER A 253 -8.97 -17.49 11.67
N LEU A 254 -7.82 -17.38 11.00
CA LEU A 254 -6.89 -16.29 11.24
C LEU A 254 -7.48 -14.93 10.84
N SER A 255 -7.32 -13.93 11.71
CA SER A 255 -7.36 -12.54 11.25
C SER A 255 -6.12 -12.28 10.38
N LEU A 256 -6.33 -12.10 9.08
CA LEU A 256 -5.25 -11.88 8.11
C LEU A 256 -4.72 -10.45 8.11
N THR A 257 -5.43 -9.54 8.76
CA THR A 257 -5.02 -8.15 8.91
C THR A 257 -5.00 -7.75 10.38
N LYS A 258 -4.17 -6.77 10.70
CA LYS A 258 -4.19 -6.07 11.98
C LYS A 258 -4.36 -4.58 11.76
N THR A 259 -4.92 -3.89 12.73
CA THR A 259 -4.95 -2.43 12.73
C THR A 259 -3.54 -1.91 12.97
N ARG A 260 -3.12 -0.87 12.23
CA ARG A 260 -1.79 -0.27 12.36
C ARG A 260 -1.89 1.25 12.26
N LYS A 261 -1.42 1.93 13.31
CA LYS A 261 -1.42 3.39 13.41
C LYS A 261 -0.01 3.95 13.67
N PRO A 262 0.30 5.17 13.20
CA PRO A 262 1.54 5.85 13.56
C PRO A 262 1.60 6.18 15.05
N ILE A 263 2.82 6.18 15.60
CA ILE A 263 3.15 6.68 16.95
C ILE A 263 3.82 8.06 16.91
N ARG A 264 4.26 8.49 15.73
CA ARG A 264 4.75 9.84 15.44
C ARG A 264 4.17 10.28 14.11
N HIS A 265 3.75 11.55 14.06
CA HIS A 265 3.24 12.19 12.85
C HIS A 265 4.15 13.34 12.44
N GLY A 266 4.44 13.43 11.15
CA GLY A 266 5.13 14.57 10.56
C GLY A 266 6.55 14.83 11.06
N VAL A 267 7.25 13.80 11.54
CA VAL A 267 8.63 13.93 12.03
C VAL A 267 9.63 13.63 10.92
N PRO A 268 10.89 14.11 11.01
CA PRO A 268 11.95 13.68 10.11
C PRO A 268 12.20 12.17 10.22
N VAL A 269 12.21 11.47 9.09
CA VAL A 269 12.35 10.01 9.02
C VAL A 269 13.60 9.58 8.26
N THR A 270 14.20 8.51 8.75
CA THR A 270 15.20 7.71 8.03
C THR A 270 14.48 6.48 7.48
N THR A 271 14.20 6.49 6.19
CA THR A 271 13.48 5.43 5.49
C THR A 271 14.46 4.37 5.01
N LEU A 272 14.30 3.16 5.54
CA LEU A 272 15.07 1.99 5.17
C LEU A 272 14.28 1.18 4.14
N LEU A 273 14.94 0.78 3.05
CA LEU A 273 14.33 -0.06 2.03
C LEU A 273 15.31 -1.10 1.49
N GLY A 274 14.76 -2.19 0.97
CA GLY A 274 15.56 -3.20 0.31
C GLY A 274 14.81 -4.48 0.02
N TYR A 275 15.59 -5.50 -0.32
CA TYR A 275 15.10 -6.81 -0.69
C TYR A 275 15.69 -7.86 0.23
N PHE A 276 14.89 -8.85 0.57
CA PHE A 276 15.34 -9.96 1.39
C PHE A 276 14.74 -11.28 0.95
N ASP A 277 15.50 -12.34 1.18
CA ASP A 277 15.06 -13.69 0.94
C ASP A 277 15.02 -14.49 2.26
N PRO A 278 13.84 -14.79 2.80
CA PRO A 278 13.73 -15.59 4.01
C PRO A 278 14.25 -17.02 3.83
N GLU A 279 14.35 -17.51 2.59
CA GLU A 279 14.86 -18.85 2.27
C GLU A 279 16.38 -18.88 2.04
N LYS A 280 17.05 -17.72 2.05
CA LYS A 280 18.52 -17.57 1.96
C LYS A 280 19.14 -18.20 0.70
N GLN A 281 18.40 -18.29 -0.40
CA GLN A 281 18.92 -18.77 -1.68
C GLN A 281 19.26 -17.61 -2.64
N LEU A 282 18.62 -16.45 -2.46
CA LEU A 282 18.88 -15.22 -3.19
C LEU A 282 19.61 -14.21 -2.28
N THR A 283 20.46 -13.39 -2.88
CA THR A 283 21.25 -12.39 -2.15
C THR A 283 20.36 -11.25 -1.66
N SER A 284 20.17 -11.17 -0.35
CA SER A 284 19.46 -10.05 0.30
C SER A 284 20.30 -8.78 0.28
N TYR A 285 19.64 -7.61 0.24
CA TYR A 285 20.30 -6.32 0.14
C TYR A 285 19.51 -5.19 0.82
N ILE A 286 20.21 -4.39 1.63
CA ILE A 286 19.69 -3.16 2.24
C ILE A 286 20.29 -1.98 1.47
N TYR A 287 19.45 -1.09 0.94
CA TYR A 287 19.92 0.12 0.25
C TYR A 287 20.46 1.16 1.23
N PRO A 288 21.22 2.17 0.75
CA PRO A 288 21.49 3.35 1.55
C PRO A 288 20.18 3.91 2.12
N ALA A 289 20.23 4.41 3.36
CA ALA A 289 19.07 5.03 3.97
C ALA A 289 18.64 6.27 3.18
N LEU A 290 17.33 6.46 3.03
CA LEU A 290 16.76 7.70 2.53
C LEU A 290 16.37 8.57 3.73
N HIS A 291 16.43 9.89 3.57
CA HIS A 291 16.10 10.83 4.63
C HIS A 291 15.00 11.79 4.17
N GLY A 292 13.90 11.83 4.90
CA GLY A 292 12.75 12.70 4.66
C GLY A 292 12.52 13.66 5.82
N SER A 293 12.04 14.87 5.54
CA SER A 293 11.71 15.90 6.53
C SER A 293 10.35 15.69 7.20
N TYR A 294 9.46 14.93 6.57
CA TYR A 294 8.11 14.68 7.06
C TYR A 294 7.72 13.22 6.79
N GLY A 295 7.40 12.49 7.84
CA GLY A 295 6.99 11.10 7.72
C GLY A 295 6.26 10.59 8.96
N MET A 296 5.73 9.39 8.80
CA MET A 296 5.00 8.67 9.85
C MET A 296 5.87 7.53 10.35
N VAL A 297 5.98 7.40 11.68
CA VAL A 297 6.73 6.31 12.33
C VAL A 297 5.74 5.40 13.02
N TYR A 298 5.96 4.09 12.89
CA TYR A 298 5.08 3.05 13.43
C TYR A 298 5.78 2.31 14.57
N PRO A 299 5.00 1.66 15.48
CA PRO A 299 5.58 0.81 16.51
C PRO A 299 6.53 -0.23 15.92
N ASP A 300 7.54 -0.63 16.68
CA ASP A 300 8.28 -1.85 16.37
C ASP A 300 7.46 -3.09 16.76
N ASP A 301 7.96 -4.27 16.42
CA ASP A 301 7.36 -5.58 16.69
C ASP A 301 8.27 -6.42 17.62
N THR A 302 9.00 -5.77 18.53
CA THR A 302 10.02 -6.43 19.39
C THR A 302 9.45 -7.58 20.22
N GLU A 303 8.24 -7.43 20.76
CA GLU A 303 7.58 -8.51 21.51
C GLU A 303 7.30 -9.75 20.65
N LEU A 304 7.07 -9.58 19.34
CA LEU A 304 6.85 -10.67 18.37
C LEU A 304 8.17 -11.29 17.88
N ALA A 305 9.24 -10.48 17.81
CA ALA A 305 10.57 -10.90 17.38
C ALA A 305 11.29 -11.84 18.38
N SER A 306 10.78 -11.97 19.60
CA SER A 306 11.28 -12.90 20.64
C SER A 306 11.22 -14.38 20.26
N SER A 307 10.46 -14.73 19.22
CA SER A 307 10.33 -16.09 18.72
C SER A 307 11.48 -16.42 17.75
N SER A 308 12.31 -17.41 18.11
CA SER A 308 13.60 -17.72 17.46
C SER A 308 13.53 -18.05 15.96
N ASN A 309 12.34 -18.26 15.40
CA ASN A 309 12.12 -18.72 14.03
C ASN A 309 11.62 -17.64 13.06
N HIS A 310 11.51 -16.38 13.48
CA HIS A 310 11.00 -15.30 12.61
C HIS A 310 12.10 -14.47 11.94
N CYS A 311 11.86 -14.10 10.68
CA CYS A 311 12.59 -13.08 9.98
C CYS A 311 12.21 -11.70 10.50
N HIS A 312 13.19 -10.83 10.73
CA HIS A 312 12.96 -9.45 11.13
C HIS A 312 14.10 -8.54 10.67
N LEU A 313 13.80 -7.24 10.60
CA LEU A 313 14.81 -6.19 10.47
C LEU A 313 15.10 -5.64 11.87
N ALA A 314 16.33 -5.82 12.34
CA ALA A 314 16.85 -5.19 13.55
C ALA A 314 17.53 -3.88 13.20
N VAL A 315 17.10 -2.78 13.82
CA VAL A 315 17.67 -1.44 13.63
C VAL A 315 18.27 -0.96 14.95
N THR A 316 19.57 -0.68 14.94
CA THR A 316 20.27 -0.11 16.11
C THR A 316 20.09 1.40 16.12
N THR A 317 19.52 1.92 17.20
CA THR A 317 19.30 3.36 17.44
C THR A 317 19.94 3.77 18.77
N SER A 318 19.99 5.06 19.07
CA SER A 318 20.44 5.58 20.38
C SER A 318 19.54 5.15 21.55
N GLU A 319 18.33 4.68 21.26
CA GLU A 319 17.35 4.19 22.25
C GLU A 319 17.37 2.66 22.40
N GLY A 320 18.26 1.96 21.69
CA GLY A 320 18.37 0.50 21.68
C GLY A 320 18.02 -0.12 20.33
N VAL A 321 17.84 -1.43 20.30
CA VAL A 321 17.51 -2.17 19.07
C VAL A 321 16.00 -2.23 18.89
N LYS A 322 15.52 -1.79 17.72
CA LYS A 322 14.13 -1.87 17.29
C LYS A 322 13.97 -2.99 16.27
N ASN A 323 13.00 -3.90 16.47
CA ASN A 323 12.80 -5.05 15.59
C ASN A 323 11.50 -4.91 14.80
N TYR A 324 11.55 -5.10 13.49
CA TYR A 324 10.38 -5.03 12.62
C TYR A 324 10.15 -6.38 11.96
N ALA A 325 8.95 -6.94 12.12
CA ALA A 325 8.65 -8.28 11.63
C ALA A 325 8.69 -8.33 10.09
N LEU A 326 9.33 -9.36 9.56
CA LEU A 326 9.39 -9.68 8.13
C LEU A 326 8.76 -11.06 7.88
N ALA A 327 8.29 -11.30 6.65
CA ALA A 327 7.69 -12.58 6.30
C ALA A 327 8.71 -13.72 6.28
N ASN A 328 8.35 -14.88 6.82
CA ASN A 328 9.18 -16.10 6.86
C ASN A 328 9.16 -16.92 5.56
N HIS A 329 8.54 -16.39 4.50
CA HIS A 329 8.42 -17.05 3.21
C HIS A 329 8.44 -16.01 2.08
N ARG A 330 8.82 -16.43 0.88
CA ARG A 330 8.69 -15.58 -0.31
C ARG A 330 7.22 -15.45 -0.69
N PHE A 331 6.75 -14.22 -0.94
CA PHE A 331 5.41 -14.00 -1.49
C PHE A 331 5.28 -14.49 -2.93
N THR A 332 6.41 -14.57 -3.65
CA THR A 332 6.48 -15.10 -5.01
C THR A 332 7.69 -16.03 -5.09
N PRO A 333 7.54 -17.32 -5.43
CA PRO A 333 8.60 -18.32 -5.26
C PRO A 333 9.96 -17.96 -5.88
N SER A 334 9.99 -17.25 -7.00
CA SER A 334 11.21 -16.87 -7.73
C SER A 334 11.71 -15.45 -7.43
N ARG A 335 11.17 -14.77 -6.41
CA ARG A 335 11.50 -13.36 -6.12
C ARG A 335 11.78 -13.14 -4.64
N MET A 336 12.71 -12.24 -4.36
CA MET A 336 12.90 -11.68 -3.03
C MET A 336 11.67 -10.87 -2.61
N ASN A 337 11.43 -10.82 -1.31
CA ASN A 337 10.47 -9.89 -0.73
C ASN A 337 11.09 -8.49 -0.64
N GLN A 338 10.25 -7.46 -0.66
CA GLN A 338 10.66 -6.09 -0.40
C GLN A 338 10.29 -5.70 1.05
N PHE A 339 11.08 -4.82 1.65
CA PHE A 339 10.70 -4.11 2.87
C PHE A 339 10.89 -2.60 2.69
N HIS A 340 10.10 -1.82 3.43
CA HIS A 340 10.26 -0.38 3.55
C HIS A 340 9.76 0.09 4.93
N ILE A 341 10.62 0.71 5.73
CA ILE A 341 10.35 1.04 7.14
C ILE A 341 10.85 2.46 7.42
N ASN A 342 10.02 3.28 8.05
CA ASN A 342 10.41 4.59 8.55
C ASN A 342 10.87 4.51 10.00
N ILE A 343 12.07 5.01 10.26
CA ILE A 343 12.64 5.19 11.60
C ILE A 343 12.69 6.69 11.91
N GLU A 344 12.39 7.08 13.15
CA GLU A 344 12.54 8.48 13.56
C GLU A 344 14.01 8.89 13.53
N THR A 345 14.35 9.93 12.76
CA THR A 345 15.74 10.35 12.55
C THR A 345 16.41 10.82 13.85
N ALA A 346 15.63 11.40 14.77
CA ALA A 346 16.11 11.86 16.07
C ALA A 346 16.68 10.73 16.94
N THR A 347 16.29 9.48 16.68
CA THR A 347 16.82 8.29 17.38
C THR A 347 18.19 7.84 16.86
N GLN A 348 18.77 8.56 15.87
CA GLN A 348 20.11 8.29 15.34
C GLN A 348 20.32 6.82 14.92
N PRO A 349 19.52 6.29 13.98
CA PRO A 349 19.69 4.93 13.48
C PRO A 349 21.09 4.78 12.84
N SER A 350 21.85 3.78 13.30
CA SER A 350 23.26 3.60 12.94
C SER A 350 23.56 2.29 12.21
N LYS A 351 22.68 1.29 12.35
CA LYS A 351 22.85 -0.02 11.71
C LYS A 351 21.50 -0.67 11.44
N ALA A 352 21.38 -1.35 10.30
CA ALA A 352 20.24 -2.21 9.96
C ALA A 352 20.72 -3.61 9.62
N GLU A 353 20.06 -4.63 10.19
CA GLU A 353 20.40 -6.04 9.98
C GLU A 353 19.13 -6.86 9.74
N ILE A 354 19.15 -7.68 8.70
CA ILE A 354 18.08 -8.67 8.49
C ILE A 354 18.52 -9.96 9.13
N ILE A 355 17.71 -10.48 10.04
CA ILE A 355 17.95 -11.72 10.78
C ILE A 355 16.81 -12.67 10.46
N CYS A 356 17.13 -13.91 10.08
CA CYS A 356 16.14 -14.94 9.76
C CYS A 356 16.49 -16.25 10.46
N GLY A 357 15.59 -16.73 11.33
CA GLY A 357 15.82 -17.94 12.14
C GLY A 357 17.08 -17.79 13.00
N GLY A 358 17.19 -16.68 13.72
CA GLY A 358 18.33 -16.33 14.59
C GLY A 358 19.65 -16.00 13.89
N ASN A 359 19.72 -16.14 12.56
CA ASN A 359 20.97 -15.94 11.82
C ASN A 359 20.95 -14.63 11.02
N PRO A 360 21.97 -13.77 11.11
CA PRO A 360 22.13 -12.60 10.25
C PRO A 360 22.21 -13.01 8.77
N VAL A 361 21.45 -12.33 7.92
CA VAL A 361 21.38 -12.54 6.47
C VAL A 361 22.13 -11.42 5.73
N VAL A 362 21.89 -10.17 6.11
CA VAL A 362 22.57 -9.00 5.55
C VAL A 362 22.62 -7.91 6.62
N SER A 363 23.70 -7.13 6.59
CA SER A 363 23.97 -6.07 7.56
C SER A 363 24.44 -4.83 6.82
N ARG A 364 24.04 -3.64 7.28
CA ARG A 364 24.44 -2.36 6.71
C ARG A 364 24.58 -1.30 7.79
N ALA A 365 25.71 -0.61 7.79
CA ALA A 365 25.86 0.65 8.53
C ALA A 365 25.00 1.73 7.87
N LEU A 366 24.33 2.52 8.70
CA LEU A 366 23.46 3.60 8.26
C LEU A 366 24.18 4.94 8.44
N GLU A 367 24.24 5.71 7.37
CA GLU A 367 24.78 7.07 7.42
C GLU A 367 23.73 8.02 7.97
N SER A 368 24.15 8.98 8.78
CA SER A 368 23.30 10.10 9.17
C SER A 368 23.00 10.99 7.97
N PRO A 369 21.88 11.74 7.99
CA PRO A 369 21.59 12.67 6.91
C PRO A 369 22.70 13.72 6.80
N ARG A 370 23.15 14.01 5.57
CA ARG A 370 24.22 14.99 5.30
C ARG A 370 23.84 16.42 5.69
N GLN A 371 22.53 16.70 5.75
CA GLN A 371 21.94 17.97 6.15
C GLN A 371 20.71 17.68 7.01
N GLU A 372 20.40 18.53 7.97
CA GLU A 372 19.16 18.37 8.74
C GLU A 372 17.93 18.43 7.83
N PRO A 373 17.02 17.44 7.85
CA PRO A 373 15.82 17.44 7.04
C PRO A 373 14.79 18.44 7.59
N LYS A 374 14.93 19.72 7.26
CA LYS A 374 14.15 20.81 7.89
C LYS A 374 12.89 21.23 7.16
N VAL A 375 12.75 20.92 5.87
CA VAL A 375 11.75 21.59 5.03
C VAL A 375 10.70 20.62 4.55
N TYR A 376 9.46 20.86 4.97
CA TYR A 376 8.25 20.43 4.28
C TYR A 376 7.33 21.64 4.17
N ILE A 377 6.53 21.71 3.12
CA ILE A 377 5.64 22.84 2.85
C ILE A 377 4.22 22.37 3.16
N LEU A 378 3.56 23.04 4.10
CA LEU A 378 2.12 22.95 4.29
C LEU A 378 1.50 24.19 3.64
N PRO A 379 0.96 24.10 2.40
CA PRO A 379 0.07 25.15 1.92
C PRO A 379 -1.13 25.22 2.88
N SER A 380 -1.63 26.43 3.15
CA SER A 380 -2.65 26.69 4.17
C SER A 380 -3.87 25.78 3.99
N ALA A 381 -4.33 25.18 5.10
CA ALA A 381 -5.65 24.59 5.21
C ALA A 381 -6.59 25.70 5.68
N GLU A 382 -7.09 26.51 4.75
CA GLU A 382 -8.21 27.43 5.05
C GLU A 382 -9.54 26.67 5.08
#